data_AF-A0A972V989-F1
#
_entry.id   AF-A0A972V989-F1
#
_cell.length_a   1.000
_cell.length_b   1.000
_cell.length_c   1.000
_cell.angle_alpha   90.00
_cell.angle_beta   90.00
_cell.angle_gamma   90.00
#
_symmetry.space_group_name_H-M   'P 1'
#
loop_
_entity.id
_entity.type
_entity.pdbx_description
1 polymer ?
#
loop_
_entity_poly.entity_id
_entity_poly.type
_entity_poly.pdbx_seq_one_letter_code
_entity_poly.pdbx_strand_id
1 'polypeptide(L)'
;MIELEFVVWEFVRLMVELEESSNSPARDKSGGAYTAWREPWQELDTRLADLGARDANEFANLMMEQVVTVPCTSRRQLKAAVDALIRVAVKLKKEIRQARGDIDRIEELEFERAELDSLIERLRSIDPSALKNA
;
A
#
# COMPACT_ATOMS: atom_id res chain seq x y z
N MET A 1 3.47 -20.46 1.28
CA MET A 1 2.37 -19.48 1.28
C MET A 1 2.39 -18.81 2.64
N ILE A 2 2.34 -17.49 2.65
CA ILE A 2 2.33 -16.68 3.88
C ILE A 2 1.19 -15.69 3.76
N GLU A 3 0.69 -15.21 4.89
CA GLU A 3 -0.29 -14.13 4.94
C GLU A 3 0.45 -12.81 5.14
N LEU A 4 0.07 -11.78 4.37
CA LEU A 4 0.55 -10.41 4.55
C LEU A 4 -0.57 -9.58 5.15
N GLU A 5 -0.24 -8.81 6.18
CA GLU A 5 -1.17 -7.95 6.91
C GLU A 5 -0.83 -6.48 6.69
N PHE A 6 -1.86 -5.70 6.37
CA PHE A 6 -1.77 -4.28 6.09
C PHE A 6 -2.88 -3.56 6.84
N VAL A 7 -2.59 -2.41 7.43
CA VAL A 7 -3.68 -1.48 7.76
C VAL A 7 -4.37 -1.06 6.45
N VAL A 8 -5.68 -0.86 6.48
CA VAL A 8 -6.48 -0.59 5.27
C VAL A 8 -5.89 0.53 4.42
N TRP A 9 -5.50 1.67 5.01
CA TRP A 9 -4.92 2.77 4.25
C TRP A 9 -3.59 2.40 3.57
N GLU A 10 -2.77 1.56 4.20
CA GLU A 10 -1.52 1.04 3.61
C GLU A 10 -1.83 0.14 2.41
N PHE A 11 -2.85 -0.72 2.55
CA PHE A 11 -3.30 -1.61 1.49
C PHE A 11 -3.87 -0.84 0.29
N VAL A 12 -4.65 0.22 0.55
CA VAL A 12 -5.16 1.14 -0.47
C VAL A 12 -4.00 1.76 -1.26
N ARG A 13 -3.01 2.35 -0.57
CA ARG A 13 -1.82 2.94 -1.20
C ARG A 13 -1.05 1.93 -2.06
N LEU A 14 -0.90 0.71 -1.55
CA LEU A 14 -0.27 -0.40 -2.26
C LEU A 14 -1.03 -0.78 -3.53
N MET A 15 -2.35 -1.01 -3.43
CA MET A 15 -3.16 -1.47 -4.56
C MET A 15 -3.26 -0.43 -5.67
N VAL A 16 -3.37 0.85 -5.33
CA VAL A 16 -3.34 1.95 -6.31
C VAL A 16 -2.00 1.96 -7.07
N GLU A 17 -0.87 1.85 -6.36
CA GLU A 17 0.45 1.83 -7.00
C GLU A 17 0.66 0.56 -7.86
N LEU A 18 0.16 -0.59 -7.41
CA LEU A 18 0.22 -1.84 -8.17
C LEU A 18 -0.66 -1.77 -9.43
N GLU A 19 -1.84 -1.15 -9.35
CA GLU A 19 -2.73 -0.91 -10.47
C GLU A 19 -2.06 -0.03 -11.52
N GLU A 20 -1.54 1.14 -11.12
CA GLU A 20 -0.76 2.04 -11.99
C GLU A 20 0.41 1.30 -12.67
N SER A 21 1.09 0.45 -11.90
CA SER A 21 2.23 -0.34 -12.38
C SER A 21 1.81 -1.48 -13.33
N SER A 22 0.60 -2.00 -13.19
CA SER A 22 0.05 -3.07 -14.03
C SER A 22 -0.47 -2.56 -15.38
N ASN A 23 -0.91 -1.29 -15.43
CA ASN A 23 -1.41 -0.63 -16.63
C ASN A 23 -0.33 -0.29 -17.68
N SER A 24 0.95 -0.60 -17.40
CA SER A 24 2.05 -0.41 -18.35
C SER A 24 2.36 -1.72 -19.11
N PRO A 25 2.03 -1.84 -20.42
CA PRO A 25 2.16 -3.07 -21.18
C PRO A 25 3.61 -3.60 -21.32
N ALA A 26 4.60 -2.73 -21.08
CA ALA A 26 6.00 -3.06 -21.33
C ALA A 26 6.65 -3.90 -20.21
N ARG A 27 6.12 -3.87 -18.97
CA ARG A 27 6.63 -4.65 -17.83
C ARG A 27 5.52 -4.80 -16.78
N ASP A 28 4.96 -6.00 -16.64
CA ASP A 28 4.17 -6.33 -15.44
C ASP A 28 5.09 -6.31 -14.22
N LYS A 29 5.18 -5.14 -13.58
CA LYS A 29 5.92 -4.93 -12.34
C LYS A 29 5.11 -5.33 -11.11
N SER A 30 3.85 -5.72 -11.28
CA SER A 30 3.01 -6.18 -10.16
C SER A 30 3.37 -7.60 -9.72
N GLY A 31 4.10 -8.36 -10.54
CA GLY A 31 4.47 -9.74 -10.21
C GLY A 31 3.25 -10.64 -9.99
N GLY A 32 2.10 -10.27 -10.56
CA GLY A 32 0.80 -10.91 -10.35
C GLY A 32 0.10 -10.55 -9.04
N ALA A 33 0.66 -9.64 -8.22
CA ALA A 33 0.08 -9.23 -6.94
C ALA A 33 -1.24 -8.48 -7.12
N TYR A 34 -1.32 -7.52 -8.06
CA TYR A 34 -2.54 -6.77 -8.33
C TYR A 34 -3.70 -7.71 -8.69
N THR A 35 -3.48 -8.62 -9.64
CA THR A 35 -4.49 -9.60 -10.06
C THR A 35 -4.90 -10.52 -8.91
N ALA A 36 -3.93 -11.01 -8.11
CA ALA A 36 -4.20 -11.93 -7.02
C ALA A 36 -4.98 -11.29 -5.86
N TRP A 37 -4.80 -9.99 -5.63
CA TRP A 37 -5.42 -9.25 -4.53
C TRP A 37 -6.57 -8.35 -5.01
N ARG A 38 -7.00 -8.52 -6.26
CA ARG A 38 -8.04 -7.68 -6.87
C ARG A 38 -9.40 -7.84 -6.21
N GLU A 39 -9.78 -9.06 -5.87
CA GLU A 39 -11.06 -9.34 -5.21
C GLU A 39 -11.16 -8.66 -3.84
N PRO A 40 -10.24 -8.87 -2.87
CA PRO A 40 -10.31 -8.15 -1.59
C PRO A 40 -10.16 -6.64 -1.76
N TRP A 41 -9.44 -6.17 -2.79
CA TRP A 41 -9.36 -4.75 -3.13
C TRP A 41 -10.71 -4.17 -3.56
N GLN A 42 -11.44 -4.83 -4.46
CA GLN A 42 -12.73 -4.35 -4.94
C GLN A 42 -13.81 -4.35 -3.85
N GLU A 43 -13.81 -5.35 -2.98
CA GLU A 43 -14.70 -5.40 -1.82
C GLU A 43 -14.44 -4.22 -0.88
N LEU A 44 -13.17 -3.98 -0.55
CA LEU A 44 -12.76 -2.88 0.31
C LEU A 44 -13.07 -1.52 -0.29
N ASP A 45 -12.78 -1.31 -1.58
CA ASP A 45 -13.06 -0.07 -2.31
C ASP A 45 -14.55 0.25 -2.30
N THR A 46 -15.40 -0.76 -2.54
CA THR A 46 -16.86 -0.61 -2.45
C THR A 46 -17.32 -0.19 -1.06
N ARG A 47 -16.76 -0.83 -0.01
CA ARG A 47 -17.10 -0.51 1.38
C ARG A 47 -16.63 0.89 1.78
N LEU A 48 -15.45 1.29 1.34
CA LEU A 48 -14.90 2.64 1.57
C LEU A 48 -15.73 3.71 0.87
N ALA A 49 -16.16 3.48 -0.37
CA ALA A 49 -17.02 4.41 -1.10
C ALA A 49 -18.38 4.61 -0.42
N ASP A 50 -19.00 3.51 0.03
CA ASP A 50 -20.27 3.53 0.75
C ASP A 50 -20.14 4.26 2.11
N LEU A 51 -19.08 3.97 2.89
CA LEU A 51 -18.82 4.66 4.16
C LEU A 51 -18.50 6.15 3.97
N GLY A 52 -17.67 6.49 2.99
CA GLY A 52 -17.30 7.88 2.70
C GLY A 52 -18.51 8.78 2.37
N ALA A 53 -19.59 8.20 1.86
CA ALA A 53 -20.83 8.92 1.57
C ALA A 53 -21.75 9.11 2.79
N ARG A 54 -21.63 8.27 3.83
CA ARG A 54 -22.65 8.18 4.90
C ARG A 54 -22.13 8.36 6.32
N ASP A 55 -20.87 8.03 6.59
CA ASP A 55 -20.29 8.04 7.94
C ASP A 55 -18.77 8.24 7.90
N ALA A 56 -18.34 9.48 8.16
CA ALA A 56 -16.93 9.84 8.17
C ALA A 56 -16.14 9.18 9.32
N ASN A 57 -16.79 8.87 10.45
CA ASN A 57 -16.11 8.27 11.60
C ASN A 57 -15.84 6.78 11.36
N GLU A 58 -16.83 6.05 10.86
CA GLU A 58 -16.64 4.65 10.47
C GLU A 58 -15.68 4.51 9.28
N PHE A 59 -15.69 5.48 8.35
CA PHE A 59 -14.69 5.55 7.29
C PHE A 59 -13.27 5.69 7.86
N ALA A 60 -13.05 6.64 8.77
CA ALA A 60 -11.75 6.84 9.40
C ALA A 60 -11.30 5.62 10.21
N ASN A 61 -12.20 5.02 10.98
CA ASN A 61 -11.93 3.79 11.73
C ASN A 61 -11.55 2.63 10.80
N LEU A 62 -12.28 2.44 9.68
CA LEU A 62 -11.93 1.44 8.68
C LEU A 62 -10.55 1.71 8.09
N MET A 63 -10.25 2.95 7.73
CA MET A 63 -8.97 3.32 7.13
C MET A 63 -7.78 3.12 8.08
N MET A 64 -7.92 3.48 9.35
CA MET A 64 -6.79 3.63 10.28
C MET A 64 -6.59 2.44 11.22
N GLU A 65 -7.66 1.73 11.60
CA GLU A 65 -7.61 0.73 12.68
C GLU A 65 -7.81 -0.70 12.19
N GLN A 66 -8.43 -0.88 11.02
CA GLN A 66 -8.71 -2.21 10.48
C GLN A 66 -7.57 -2.72 9.62
N VAL A 67 -7.40 -4.05 9.64
CA VAL A 67 -6.35 -4.76 8.91
C VAL A 67 -6.97 -5.59 7.79
N VAL A 68 -6.31 -5.59 6.64
CA VAL A 68 -6.57 -6.49 5.52
C VAL A 68 -5.46 -7.53 5.46
N THR A 69 -5.87 -8.79 5.37
CA THR A 69 -4.96 -9.93 5.20
C THR A 69 -5.06 -10.45 3.77
N VAL A 70 -3.94 -10.58 3.08
CA VAL A 70 -3.90 -11.16 1.73
C VAL A 70 -2.88 -12.29 1.60
N PRO A 71 -3.22 -13.36 0.86
CA PRO A 71 -2.30 -14.47 0.66
C PRO A 71 -1.17 -14.06 -0.27
N CYS A 72 0.07 -14.31 0.15
CA CYS A 72 1.27 -14.18 -0.68
C CYS A 72 1.79 -15.58 -1.02
N THR A 73 1.59 -15.95 -2.29
CA THR A 73 1.88 -17.29 -2.81
C THR A 73 3.26 -17.38 -3.46
N SER A 74 3.89 -16.25 -3.78
CA SER A 74 5.21 -16.22 -4.41
C SER A 74 6.10 -15.06 -3.96
N ARG A 75 7.42 -15.27 -4.05
CA ARG A 75 8.43 -14.20 -3.81
C ARG A 75 8.27 -13.01 -4.74
N ARG A 76 7.74 -13.22 -5.95
CA ARG A 76 7.49 -12.15 -6.92
C ARG A 76 6.40 -11.20 -6.43
N GLN A 77 5.36 -11.70 -5.77
CA GLN A 77 4.32 -10.88 -5.16
C GLN A 77 4.86 -10.06 -3.99
N LEU A 78 5.61 -10.70 -3.08
CA LEU A 78 6.24 -9.99 -1.95
C LEU A 78 7.17 -8.88 -2.45
N LYS A 79 8.04 -9.19 -3.42
CA LYS A 79 8.93 -8.20 -4.02
C LYS A 79 8.16 -7.07 -4.70
N ALA A 80 7.10 -7.38 -5.46
CA ALA A 80 6.29 -6.36 -6.11
C ALA A 80 5.61 -5.43 -5.11
N ALA A 81 5.13 -5.96 -3.99
CA ALA A 81 4.54 -5.17 -2.91
C ALA A 81 5.57 -4.24 -2.25
N VAL A 82 6.74 -4.77 -1.88
CA VAL A 82 7.84 -3.96 -1.33
C VAL A 82 8.28 -2.87 -2.32
N ASP A 83 8.49 -3.22 -3.59
CA ASP A 83 8.89 -2.26 -4.61
C ASP A 83 7.81 -1.18 -4.85
N ALA A 84 6.53 -1.53 -4.76
CA ALA A 84 5.42 -0.59 -4.87
C ALA A 84 5.38 0.38 -3.67
N LEU A 85 5.46 -0.15 -2.45
CA LEU A 85 5.49 0.68 -1.23
C LEU A 85 6.67 1.65 -1.21
N ILE A 86 7.85 1.22 -1.70
CA ILE A 86 9.00 2.11 -1.86
C ILE A 86 8.69 3.27 -2.83
N ARG A 87 7.99 2.98 -3.94
CA ARG A 87 7.57 4.04 -4.88
C ARG A 87 6.59 5.01 -4.23
N VAL A 88 5.63 4.51 -3.45
CA VAL A 88 4.70 5.35 -2.67
C VAL A 88 5.47 6.23 -1.68
N ALA A 89 6.39 5.67 -0.88
CA ALA A 89 7.19 6.44 0.07
C ALA A 89 8.01 7.55 -0.61
N VAL A 90 8.52 7.29 -1.83
CA VAL A 90 9.21 8.30 -2.65
C VAL A 90 8.24 9.39 -3.14
N LYS A 91 7.02 9.03 -3.55
CA LYS A 91 5.96 9.99 -3.92
C LYS A 91 5.59 10.88 -2.72
N LEU A 92 5.35 10.31 -1.55
CA LEU A 92 5.05 11.05 -0.31
C LEU A 92 6.19 12.03 0.04
N LYS A 93 7.45 11.60 -0.05
CA LYS A 93 8.61 12.49 0.19
C LYS A 93 8.63 13.69 -0.77
N LYS A 94 8.17 13.51 -2.01
CA LYS A 94 8.04 14.60 -2.97
C LYS A 94 6.89 15.54 -2.59
N GLU A 95 5.75 14.99 -2.17
CA GLU A 95 4.57 15.76 -1.73
C GLU A 95 4.88 16.60 -0.49
N ILE A 96 5.59 16.05 0.52
CA ILE A 96 6.03 16.78 1.71
C ILE A 96 6.83 18.04 1.32
N ARG A 97 7.76 17.91 0.37
CA ARG A 97 8.55 19.05 -0.12
C ARG A 97 7.72 20.10 -0.86
N GLN A 98 6.58 19.68 -1.43
CA GLN A 98 5.69 20.52 -2.21
C GLN A 98 4.63 21.22 -1.36
N ALA A 99 4.25 20.66 -0.21
CA ALA A 99 3.26 21.21 0.71
C ALA A 99 3.66 22.54 1.39
N ARG A 100 4.89 23.05 1.14
CA ARG A 100 5.49 24.32 1.60
C ARG A 100 4.57 25.21 2.46
N GLY A 101 4.72 25.09 3.79
CA GLY A 101 4.09 25.99 4.76
C GLY A 101 2.73 25.51 5.29
N ASP A 102 2.16 24.46 4.71
CA ASP A 102 1.02 23.73 5.28
C ASP A 102 1.53 22.70 6.29
N ILE A 103 1.59 23.10 7.57
CA ILE A 103 2.16 22.28 8.65
C ILE A 103 1.33 21.02 8.86
N ASP A 104 -0.01 21.16 8.93
CA ASP A 104 -0.92 20.04 9.15
C ASP A 104 -0.77 18.99 8.05
N ARG A 105 -0.71 19.43 6.79
CA ARG A 105 -0.50 18.52 5.67
C ARG A 105 0.87 17.84 5.69
N ILE A 106 1.91 18.55 6.13
CA ILE A 106 3.26 17.98 6.28
C ILE A 106 3.24 16.89 7.35
N GLU A 107 2.63 17.14 8.50
CA GLU A 107 2.55 16.18 9.60
C GLU A 107 1.82 14.88 9.19
N GLU A 108 0.68 15.01 8.51
CA GLU A 108 -0.06 13.87 7.95
C GLU A 108 0.81 13.02 6.99
N LEU A 109 1.48 13.68 6.05
CA LEU A 109 2.32 13.01 5.06
C LEU A 109 3.56 12.36 5.69
N GLU A 110 4.13 12.99 6.72
CA GLU A 110 5.25 12.43 7.48
C GLU A 110 4.83 11.21 8.29
N PHE A 111 3.64 11.23 8.88
CA PHE A 111 3.04 10.07 9.53
C PHE A 111 2.86 8.92 8.53
N GLU A 112 2.16 9.14 7.41
CA GLU A 112 1.97 8.11 6.38
C GLU A 112 3.32 7.53 5.93
N ARG A 113 4.30 8.39 5.69
CA ARG A 113 5.63 7.94 5.26
C ARG A 113 6.32 7.07 6.31
N ALA A 114 6.27 7.45 7.59
CA ALA A 114 6.92 6.72 8.67
C ALA A 114 6.31 5.31 8.86
N GLU A 115 4.99 5.21 8.76
CA GLU A 115 4.28 3.92 8.84
C GLU A 115 4.62 3.04 7.63
N LEU A 116 4.65 3.59 6.41
CA LEU A 116 5.07 2.84 5.23
C LEU A 116 6.52 2.36 5.31
N ASP A 117 7.44 3.19 5.84
CA ASP A 117 8.83 2.79 6.06
C ASP A 117 8.90 1.60 7.05
N SER A 118 8.09 1.60 8.11
CA SER A 118 7.98 0.50 9.08
C SER A 118 7.38 -0.77 8.46
N LEU A 119 6.31 -0.65 7.67
CA LEU A 119 5.70 -1.76 6.94
C LEU A 119 6.71 -2.38 5.96
N ILE A 120 7.46 -1.56 5.21
CA ILE A 120 8.49 -2.05 4.28
C ILE A 120 9.50 -2.90 5.03
N GLU A 121 10.06 -2.42 6.14
CA GLU A 121 11.06 -3.19 6.90
C GLU A 121 10.49 -4.50 7.45
N ARG A 122 9.24 -4.48 7.93
CA ARG A 122 8.52 -5.70 8.34
C ARG A 122 8.39 -6.69 7.19
N LEU A 123 7.93 -6.25 6.01
CA LEU A 123 7.80 -7.12 4.84
C LEU A 123 9.15 -7.66 4.34
N ARG A 124 10.22 -6.87 4.46
CA ARG A 124 11.58 -7.33 4.10
C ARG A 124 12.11 -8.41 5.04
N SER A 125 11.73 -8.35 6.32
CA SER A 125 12.13 -9.34 7.32
C SER A 125 11.54 -10.74 7.07
N ILE A 126 10.40 -10.81 6.36
CA ILE A 126 9.70 -12.05 6.02
C ILE A 126 10.52 -12.94 5.07
N ASP A 127 11.18 -12.34 4.07
CA ASP A 127 12.11 -13.07 3.19
C ASP A 127 13.30 -12.18 2.80
N PRO A 128 14.35 -12.11 3.64
CA PRO A 128 15.55 -11.32 3.38
C PRO A 128 16.29 -11.76 2.11
N SER A 129 16.04 -12.97 1.59
CA SER A 129 16.68 -13.52 0.39
C SER A 129 15.99 -13.12 -0.91
N ALA A 130 14.68 -12.82 -0.86
CA ALA A 130 13.91 -12.35 -2.01
C ALA A 130 14.35 -10.97 -2.52
N LEU A 131 15.12 -10.23 -1.71
CA LEU A 131 15.56 -8.85 -1.98
C LEU A 131 17.04 -8.75 -2.38
N LYS A 132 17.79 -9.85 -2.33
CA LYS A 132 19.25 -9.86 -2.62
C LYS A 132 19.60 -9.91 -4.12
N ASN A 133 18.61 -10.01 -5.01
CA ASN A 133 18.82 -10.02 -6.45
C ASN A 133 18.02 -8.89 -7.09
N ALA A 134 18.61 -7.70 -7.09
CA ALA A 134 18.26 -6.57 -7.95
C ALA A 134 19.50 -6.17 -8.74
#